data_AF-A0A7R9WI16-F1
#
_entry.id   AF-A0A7R9WI16-F1
#
_cell.length_a   1.000
_cell.length_b   1.000
_cell.length_c   1.000
_cell.angle_alpha   90.00
_cell.angle_beta   90.00
_cell.angle_gamma   90.00
#
_symmetry.space_group_name_H-M   'P 1'
#
loop_
_entity.id
_entity.type
_entity.pdbx_description
1 polymer ?
#
loop_
_entity_poly.entity_id
_entity_poly.type
_entity_poly.pdbx_seq_one_letter_code
_entity_poly.pdbx_strand_id
1 'polypeptide(L)'
;VVSNGREYLLLLTFRMVQLSLRYGLSDFSAVGFAVYGMVTCGAISVNKGYRFGPLALELLDSNKSKGPAKQTWSPRVTLFAFCGVKHFRTPLHECPSPFVEAYNIAMSTGDTEFAMLSALH
;
A
#
# COMPACT_ATOMS: atom_id res chain seq x y z
N VAL A 1 4.14 18.05 20.01
CA VAL A 1 4.21 16.56 20.06
C VAL A 1 4.15 15.92 18.67
N VAL A 2 4.28 16.68 17.58
CA VAL A 2 4.25 16.13 16.21
C VAL A 2 5.56 16.48 15.52
N SER A 3 6.49 15.52 15.41
CA SER A 3 7.68 15.65 14.54
C SER A 3 8.27 14.33 14.07
N ASN A 4 8.09 13.21 14.78
CA ASN A 4 8.85 11.97 14.46
C ASN A 4 8.09 10.94 13.61
N GLY A 5 6.80 11.15 13.31
CA GLY A 5 5.97 10.16 12.59
C GLY A 5 6.51 9.77 11.20
N ARG A 6 7.09 10.74 10.47
CA ARG A 6 7.72 10.48 9.16
C ARG A 6 8.99 9.65 9.28
N GLU A 7 9.81 9.91 10.29
CA GLU A 7 11.05 9.16 10.53
C GLU A 7 10.74 7.70 10.85
N TYR A 8 9.74 7.45 11.71
CA TYR A 8 9.30 6.09 12.01
C TYR A 8 8.72 5.38 10.78
N LEU A 9 7.93 6.07 9.94
CA LEU A 9 7.41 5.50 8.71
C LEU A 9 8.54 5.02 7.79
N LEU A 10 9.58 5.83 7.60
CA LEU A 10 10.74 5.47 6.77
C LEU A 10 11.51 4.27 7.35
N LEU A 11 11.83 4.32 8.65
CA LEU A 11 12.58 3.26 9.32
C LEU A 11 11.83 1.92 9.30
N LEU A 12 10.52 1.95 9.59
CA LEU A 12 9.67 0.77 9.55
C LEU A 12 9.56 0.20 8.14
N THR A 13 9.33 1.06 7.15
CA THR A 13 9.19 0.64 5.74
C THR A 13 10.47 -0.04 5.24
N PHE A 14 11.63 0.58 5.46
CA PHE A 14 12.90 -0.03 5.06
C PHE A 14 13.17 -1.34 5.80
N ARG A 15 12.82 -1.42 7.09
CA ARG A 15 12.97 -2.66 7.84
C ARG A 15 12.04 -3.76 7.32
N MET A 16 10.78 -3.46 7.00
CA MET A 16 9.84 -4.40 6.43
C MET A 16 10.33 -4.96 5.09
N VAL A 17 10.81 -4.09 4.20
CA VAL A 17 11.38 -4.52 2.91
C VAL A 17 12.64 -5.37 3.12
N GLN A 18 13.55 -4.94 3.99
CA GLN A 18 14.77 -5.70 4.29
C GLN A 18 14.48 -7.11 4.82
N LEU A 19 13.52 -7.23 5.75
CA LEU A 19 13.10 -8.53 6.28
C LEU A 19 12.46 -9.40 5.20
N SER A 20 11.62 -8.80 4.35
CA SER A 20 10.98 -9.51 3.23
C SER A 20 12.00 -10.04 2.22
N LEU A 21 13.05 -9.27 1.94
CA LEU A 21 14.13 -9.70 1.04
C LEU A 21 15.02 -10.77 1.68
N ARG A 22 15.24 -10.72 3.00
CA ARG A 22 16.13 -11.64 3.70
C ARG A 22 15.49 -12.98 4.05
N TYR A 23 14.23 -12.97 4.47
CA TYR A 23 13.54 -14.16 5.00
C TYR A 23 12.40 -14.64 4.11
N GLY A 24 12.15 -13.96 2.98
CA GLY A 24 11.07 -14.27 2.06
C GLY A 24 9.82 -13.43 2.28
N LEU A 25 8.90 -13.55 1.33
CA LEU A 25 7.67 -12.76 1.27
C LEU A 25 6.60 -13.29 2.23
N SER A 26 5.91 -12.37 2.90
CA SER A 26 4.73 -12.62 3.73
C SER A 26 3.58 -11.67 3.36
N ASP A 27 2.40 -11.86 3.94
CA ASP A 27 1.23 -10.99 3.69
C ASP A 27 1.52 -9.50 4.01
N PHE A 28 2.42 -9.25 4.96
CA PHE A 28 2.86 -7.89 5.32
C PHE A 28 3.81 -7.26 4.29
N SER A 29 4.46 -8.08 3.46
CA SER A 29 5.42 -7.60 2.47
C SER A 29 4.77 -6.67 1.46
N ALA A 30 3.51 -6.93 1.07
CA ALA A 30 2.76 -6.09 0.13
C ALA A 30 2.67 -4.64 0.63
N VAL A 31 2.31 -4.44 1.90
CA VAL A 31 2.27 -3.10 2.53
C VAL A 31 3.64 -2.45 2.52
N GLY A 32 4.68 -3.19 2.92
CA GLY A 32 6.05 -2.68 2.94
C GLY A 32 6.51 -2.18 1.57
N PHE A 33 6.24 -2.94 0.51
CA PHE A 33 6.58 -2.53 -0.86
C PHE A 33 5.72 -1.37 -1.37
N ALA A 34 4.42 -1.31 -1.02
CA ALA A 34 3.56 -0.19 -1.41
C ALA A 34 4.05 1.14 -0.80
N VAL A 35 4.33 1.14 0.50
CA VAL A 35 4.85 2.33 1.20
C VAL A 35 6.26 2.67 0.73
N TYR A 36 7.10 1.67 0.46
CA TYR A 36 8.43 1.89 -0.13
C TYR A 36 8.33 2.58 -1.49
N GLY A 37 7.38 2.16 -2.33
CA GLY A 37 7.06 2.81 -3.60
C GLY A 37 6.65 4.26 -3.39
N MET A 38 5.72 4.52 -2.47
CA MET A 38 5.23 5.86 -2.16
C MET A 38 6.36 6.79 -1.72
N VAL A 39 7.16 6.35 -0.75
CA VAL A 39 8.32 7.10 -0.25
C VAL A 39 9.32 7.36 -1.37
N THR A 40 9.65 6.33 -2.15
CA THR A 40 10.63 6.46 -3.24
C THR A 40 10.12 7.42 -4.31
N CYS A 41 8.84 7.38 -4.67
CA CYS A 41 8.27 8.32 -5.64
C CYS A 41 8.27 9.76 -5.10
N GLY A 42 7.87 9.97 -3.85
CA GLY A 42 7.75 11.31 -3.27
C GLY A 42 9.07 11.97 -2.86
N ALA A 43 10.10 11.20 -2.53
CA ALA A 43 11.35 11.73 -1.97
C ALA A 43 12.60 11.51 -2.84
N ILE A 44 12.62 10.50 -3.72
CA ILE A 44 13.85 10.09 -4.42
C ILE A 44 13.69 10.17 -5.95
N SER A 45 12.78 9.38 -6.50
CA SER A 45 12.55 9.29 -7.94
C SER A 45 11.26 8.54 -8.23
N VAL A 46 10.32 9.23 -8.88
CA VAL A 46 9.10 8.62 -9.43
C VAL A 46 9.44 7.39 -10.27
N ASN A 47 10.43 7.47 -11.16
CA ASN A 47 10.78 6.35 -12.05
C ASN A 47 11.25 5.10 -11.30
N LYS A 48 11.97 5.26 -10.18
CA LYS A 48 12.41 4.12 -9.37
C LYS A 48 11.30 3.59 -8.47
N GLY A 49 10.46 4.48 -7.94
CA GLY A 49 9.38 4.14 -7.02
C GLY A 49 8.17 3.51 -7.71
N TYR A 50 7.88 3.91 -8.95
CA TYR A 50 6.61 3.59 -9.62
C TYR A 50 6.36 2.08 -9.76
N ARG A 51 7.41 1.30 -10.00
CA ARG A 51 7.32 -0.17 -10.15
C ARG A 51 6.84 -0.89 -8.89
N PHE A 52 6.98 -0.27 -7.71
CA PHE A 52 6.62 -0.91 -6.45
C PHE A 52 5.11 -0.88 -6.15
N GLY A 53 4.36 0.03 -6.79
CA GLY A 53 2.89 0.04 -6.71
C GLY A 53 2.28 -1.25 -7.28
N PRO A 54 2.51 -1.56 -8.57
CA PRO A 54 2.05 -2.81 -9.18
C PRO A 54 2.61 -4.06 -8.47
N LEU A 55 3.90 -4.04 -8.07
CA LEU A 55 4.48 -5.15 -7.32
C LEU A 55 3.73 -5.42 -6.01
N ALA A 56 3.37 -4.38 -5.27
CA ALA A 56 2.63 -4.55 -4.03
C ALA A 56 1.24 -5.16 -4.23
N LEU A 57 0.54 -4.76 -5.31
CA LEU A 57 -0.75 -5.34 -5.70
C LEU A 57 -0.60 -6.81 -6.10
N GLU A 58 0.42 -7.13 -6.90
CA GLU A 58 0.72 -8.51 -7.30
C GLU A 58 1.04 -9.41 -6.08
N LEU A 59 1.79 -8.88 -5.11
CA LEU A 59 2.09 -9.59 -3.87
C LEU A 59 0.83 -9.88 -3.04
N LEU A 60 -0.09 -8.91 -2.97
CA LEU A 60 -1.39 -9.06 -2.30
C LEU A 60 -2.26 -10.12 -3.00
N ASP A 61 -2.20 -10.20 -4.32
CA ASP A 61 -2.95 -11.18 -5.11
C ASP A 61 -2.29 -12.56 -5.19
N SER A 62 -1.02 -12.67 -4.77
CA SER A 62 -0.30 -13.93 -4.78
C SER A 62 -0.95 -14.98 -3.87
N ASN A 63 -0.84 -16.26 -4.27
CA ASN A 63 -1.44 -17.41 -3.60
C ASN A 63 -1.06 -17.60 -2.12
N LYS A 64 -0.08 -16.84 -1.59
CA LYS A 64 0.34 -16.88 -0.18
C LYS A 64 -0.57 -16.06 0.72
N SER A 65 -1.16 -14.98 0.21
CA SER A 65 -2.14 -14.17 0.93
C SER A 65 -3.54 -14.74 0.72
N LYS A 66 -3.88 -15.83 1.40
CA LYS A 66 -5.22 -16.41 1.39
C LYS A 66 -5.93 -16.18 2.73
N GLY A 67 -7.23 -15.91 2.66
CA GLY A 67 -8.08 -15.81 3.84
C GLY A 67 -8.17 -14.40 4.44
N PRO A 68 -8.43 -14.28 5.76
CA PRO A 68 -8.74 -13.01 6.42
C PRO A 68 -7.62 -11.97 6.29
N ALA A 69 -6.35 -12.41 6.29
CA ALA A 69 -5.20 -11.52 6.19
C ALA A 69 -5.20 -10.70 4.88
N LYS A 70 -5.54 -11.31 3.74
CA LYS A 70 -5.65 -10.59 2.47
C LYS A 70 -6.70 -9.48 2.54
N GLN A 71 -7.85 -9.77 3.14
CA GLN A 71 -8.93 -8.78 3.28
C GLN A 71 -8.52 -7.63 4.21
N THR A 72 -7.83 -7.93 5.31
CA THR A 72 -7.31 -6.90 6.21
C THR A 72 -6.28 -5.98 5.53
N TRP A 73 -5.38 -6.53 4.71
CA TRP A 73 -4.31 -5.72 4.11
C TRP A 73 -4.67 -5.08 2.77
N SER A 74 -5.68 -5.60 2.06
CA SER A 74 -6.06 -5.12 0.73
C SER A 74 -6.35 -3.62 0.68
N PRO A 75 -7.20 -3.03 1.56
CA PRO A 75 -7.49 -1.60 1.51
C PRO A 75 -6.24 -0.73 1.66
N ARG A 76 -5.32 -1.13 2.56
CA ARG A 76 -4.05 -0.43 2.82
C ARG A 76 -3.14 -0.45 1.59
N VAL A 77 -2.92 -1.63 1.04
CA VAL A 77 -2.05 -1.82 -0.12
C VAL A 77 -2.61 -1.06 -1.33
N THR A 78 -3.92 -1.14 -1.56
CA THR A 78 -4.59 -0.41 -2.64
C THR A 78 -4.43 1.09 -2.48
N LEU A 79 -4.73 1.66 -1.31
CA LEU A 79 -4.60 3.10 -1.09
C LEU A 79 -3.15 3.57 -1.30
N PHE A 80 -2.17 2.85 -0.74
CA PHE A 80 -0.76 3.22 -0.87
C PHE A 80 -0.23 3.04 -2.31
N ALA A 81 -0.65 2.00 -3.02
CA ALA A 81 -0.28 1.79 -4.42
C ALA A 81 -0.90 2.84 -5.34
N PHE A 82 -2.17 3.22 -5.14
CA PHE A 82 -2.85 4.19 -6.00
C PHE A 82 -2.54 5.63 -5.60
N CYS A 83 -2.90 6.05 -4.38
CA CYS A 83 -2.67 7.41 -3.89
C CYS A 83 -1.20 7.72 -3.62
N GLY A 84 -0.37 6.71 -3.33
CA GLY A 84 1.05 6.92 -3.06
C GLY A 84 1.96 6.78 -4.27
N VAL A 85 1.56 6.01 -5.29
CA VAL A 85 2.45 5.65 -6.40
C VAL A 85 1.82 5.94 -7.76
N LYS A 86 0.63 5.41 -8.04
CA LYS A 86 -0.04 5.52 -9.35
C LYS A 86 -0.31 6.98 -9.74
N HIS A 87 -0.71 7.81 -8.77
CA HIS A 87 -1.09 9.22 -9.00
C HIS A 87 -0.02 10.05 -9.71
N PHE A 88 1.27 9.70 -9.59
CA PHE A 88 2.36 10.40 -10.27
C PHE A 88 2.31 10.27 -11.79
N ARG A 89 1.56 9.31 -12.35
CA ARG A 89 1.43 9.10 -13.80
C ARG A 89 -0.01 9.03 -14.30
N THR A 90 -0.96 8.68 -13.44
CA THR A 90 -2.37 8.55 -13.81
C THR A 90 -3.23 9.27 -12.78
N PRO A 91 -4.07 10.23 -13.18
CA PRO A 91 -5.01 10.88 -12.28
C PRO A 91 -5.91 9.88 -11.56
N LEU A 92 -6.15 10.08 -10.26
CA LEU A 92 -6.91 9.11 -9.45
C LEU A 92 -8.38 8.95 -9.90
N HIS A 93 -9.00 10.01 -10.43
CA HIS A 93 -10.38 9.96 -10.92
C HIS A 93 -10.57 9.04 -12.14
N GLU A 94 -9.49 8.66 -12.83
CA GLU A 94 -9.51 7.65 -13.90
C GLU A 94 -9.46 6.22 -13.34
N CYS A 95 -9.24 6.05 -12.03
CA CYS A 95 -9.10 4.78 -11.34
C CYS A 95 -10.07 4.64 -10.15
N PRO A 96 -11.39 4.80 -10.30
CA PRO A 96 -12.33 4.72 -9.17
C PRO A 96 -12.56 3.29 -8.65
N SER A 97 -12.48 2.28 -9.53
CA SER A 97 -12.84 0.90 -9.18
C SER A 97 -12.04 0.31 -8.00
N PRO A 98 -10.70 0.48 -7.92
CA PRO A 98 -9.91 0.00 -6.78
C PRO A 98 -10.32 0.64 -5.45
N PHE A 99 -10.73 1.90 -5.44
CA PHE A 99 -11.16 2.60 -4.23
C PHE A 99 -12.52 2.10 -3.73
N VAL A 100 -13.46 1.85 -4.64
CA VAL A 100 -14.75 1.24 -4.30
C VAL A 100 -14.57 -0.17 -3.73
N GLU A 101 -13.68 -0.97 -4.33
CA GLU A 101 -13.36 -2.30 -3.81
C GLU A 101 -12.72 -2.22 -2.42
N ALA A 102 -11.71 -1.37 -2.24
CA ALA A 102 -11.06 -1.15 -0.96
C ALA A 102 -12.04 -0.68 0.12
N TYR A 103 -12.96 0.23 -0.21
CA TYR A 103 -14.03 0.68 0.67
C TYR A 103 -14.91 -0.48 1.15
N ASN A 104 -15.39 -1.30 0.23
CA ASN A 104 -16.29 -2.42 0.55
C ASN A 104 -15.59 -3.47 1.43
N ILE A 105 -14.33 -3.79 1.14
CA ILE A 105 -13.53 -4.72 1.95
C ILE A 105 -13.24 -4.14 3.34
N ALA A 106 -12.86 -2.86 3.42
CA ALA A 106 -12.60 -2.21 4.70
C ALA A 106 -13.86 -2.16 5.57
N MET A 107 -15.02 -1.85 4.98
CA MET A 107 -16.29 -1.81 5.68
C MET A 107 -16.71 -3.20 6.19
N SER A 108 -16.53 -4.26 5.38
CA SER A 108 -16.88 -5.63 5.78
C SER A 108 -15.96 -6.21 6.86
N THR A 109 -14.73 -5.70 6.96
CA THR A 109 -13.74 -6.11 7.97
C THR A 109 -13.74 -5.21 9.22
N GLY A 110 -14.56 -4.17 9.26
CA GLY A 110 -14.65 -3.22 10.37
C GLY A 110 -13.53 -2.17 10.42
N ASP A 111 -12.77 -2.03 9.33
CA ASP A 111 -11.68 -1.06 9.20
C ASP A 111 -12.22 0.31 8.75
N THR A 112 -12.75 1.06 9.71
CA THR A 112 -13.41 2.35 9.44
C THR A 112 -12.46 3.41 8.88
N GLU A 113 -11.19 3.40 9.28
CA GLU A 113 -10.17 4.33 8.80
C GLU A 113 -9.95 4.13 7.30
N PHE A 114 -9.65 2.91 6.86
CA PHE A 114 -9.42 2.64 5.45
C PHE A 114 -10.70 2.67 4.61
N ALA A 115 -11.86 2.42 5.20
CA ALA A 115 -13.13 2.67 4.52
C ALA A 115 -13.27 4.17 4.19
N MET A 116 -13.17 5.05 5.19
CA MET A 116 -13.31 6.49 4.96
C MET A 116 -12.25 7.06 4.02
N LEU A 117 -10.99 6.62 4.15
CA LEU A 117 -9.92 7.02 3.24
C LEU A 117 -10.16 6.56 1.80
N SER A 118 -10.73 5.37 1.60
CA SER A 118 -11.06 4.88 0.26
C SER A 118 -12.26 5.61 -0.34
N ALA A 119 -13.22 6.05 0.48
CA ALA A 119 -14.38 6.80 0.00
C ALA A 119 -14.07 8.25 -0.42
N LEU A 120 -12.91 8.79 -0.02
CA LEU A 120 -12.48 10.15 -0.36
C LEU A 120 -12.03 10.30 -1.82
N HIS A 121 -11.63 9.20 -2.45
CA HIS A 121 -10.99 9.17 -3.77
C HIS A 121 -11.87 8.46 -4.81
#